data_AF-A0A5S9MRJ7-F1
#
_entry.id   AF-A0A5S9MRJ7-F1
#
_cell.length_a   1.000
_cell.length_b   1.000
_cell.length_c   1.000
_cell.angle_alpha   90.00
_cell.angle_beta   90.00
_cell.angle_gamma   90.00
#
_symmetry.space_group_name_H-M   'P 1'
#
loop_
_entity.id
_entity.type
_entity.pdbx_description
1 polymer ?
#
loop_
_entity_poly.entity_id
_entity_poly.type
_entity_poly.pdbx_seq_one_letter_code
_entity_poly.pdbx_strand_id
1 'polypeptide(L)'
;MRTIQGQLFLLALLALIATSSHAQQPDNASADVEARAEEPTFTPFYAFANYFSSGLYQGTGGQLTVFNIPIKVEPDQEGRNKYRLRLPISLGFTDFQFDADGVSIPDTVATATVTAGIEFDHWVSDKLMLRPFLDVGYSQNFSGQSSSLIYAGGMSTFYYFQAAEEKQVMVTRFQRASFRTQGTLIVDGFSSIDSGIDWTLPFRYEMFEKPMYMSVYGRVYWYFLDQTSAEVTNDFGSILDAQELGFTLGWVKPLDMLLFDLDRIGFGYRTGDGLTAWRLFFGFPLE
;
A
#
# COMPACT_ATOMS: atom_id res chain seq x y z
N MET A 1 -7.44 -1.21 33.49
CA MET A 1 -6.00 -0.96 33.23
C MET A 1 -5.46 -1.85 32.09
N ARG A 2 -6.12 -1.90 30.92
CA ARG A 2 -5.70 -2.74 29.77
C ARG A 2 -5.46 -1.95 28.47
N THR A 3 -5.55 -0.62 28.51
CA THR A 3 -5.62 0.23 27.31
C THR A 3 -4.33 0.95 26.95
N ILE A 4 -3.28 0.89 27.79
CA ILE A 4 -2.04 1.66 27.59
C ILE A 4 -0.95 0.82 26.91
N GLN A 5 -0.99 -0.51 27.00
CA GLN A 5 0.07 -1.38 26.45
C GLN A 5 0.00 -1.55 24.93
N GLY A 6 -1.18 -1.39 24.29
CA GLY A 6 -1.31 -1.46 22.83
C GLY A 6 -0.73 -0.24 22.10
N GLN A 7 -0.74 0.94 22.73
CA GLN A 7 -0.22 2.17 22.13
C GLN A 7 1.31 2.27 22.20
N LEU A 8 1.94 1.71 23.24
CA LEU A 8 3.41 1.70 23.34
C LEU A 8 4.09 0.77 22.33
N PHE A 9 3.42 -0.29 21.87
CA PHE A 9 3.99 -1.23 20.90
C PHE A 9 4.13 -0.62 19.49
N LEU A 10 3.20 0.27 19.12
CA LEU A 10 3.22 1.00 17.85
C LEU A 10 4.38 2.04 17.81
N LEU A 11 4.65 2.69 18.94
CA LEU A 11 5.75 3.67 19.08
C LEU A 11 7.13 3.02 19.11
N ALA A 12 7.28 1.83 19.69
CA ALA A 12 8.56 1.12 19.75
C ALA A 12 9.02 0.58 18.38
N LEU A 13 8.09 0.24 17.49
CA LEU A 13 8.43 -0.28 16.15
C LEU A 13 8.93 0.81 15.19
N LEU A 14 8.52 2.07 15.40
CA LEU A 14 9.00 3.24 14.65
C LEU A 14 10.46 3.60 14.94
N ALA A 15 11.01 3.16 16.07
CA ALA A 15 12.37 3.50 16.50
C ALA A 15 13.49 2.67 15.84
N LEU A 16 13.17 1.57 15.13
CA LEU A 16 14.19 0.67 14.57
C LEU A 16 14.71 1.06 13.17
N ILE A 17 14.29 2.21 12.61
CA ILE A 17 14.59 2.64 11.23
C ILE A 17 15.97 3.34 11.11
N ALA A 18 16.70 3.53 12.21
CA ALA A 18 17.98 4.21 12.21
C ALA A 18 19.13 3.28 11.78
N THR A 19 19.64 3.42 10.55
CA THR A 19 21.07 3.59 10.22
C THR A 19 21.32 3.53 8.71
N SER A 20 21.42 4.69 8.07
CA SER A 20 22.41 4.96 7.00
C SER A 20 22.27 6.41 6.54
N SER A 21 22.95 7.32 7.25
CA SER A 21 23.26 8.64 6.74
C SER A 21 24.53 8.52 5.88
N HIS A 22 24.42 8.83 4.59
CA HIS A 22 25.59 9.22 3.79
C HIS A 22 25.36 10.64 3.29
N ALA A 23 26.21 11.52 3.77
CA ALA A 23 26.29 12.91 3.38
C ALA A 23 26.79 13.03 1.94
N GLN A 24 26.17 13.90 1.14
CA GLN A 24 26.74 14.37 -0.12
C GLN A 24 27.00 15.88 -0.03
N GLN A 25 28.27 16.20 -0.19
CA GLN A 25 28.85 17.53 -0.32
C GLN A 25 28.58 18.07 -1.74
N PRO A 26 28.39 19.38 -1.95
CA PRO A 26 28.05 19.90 -3.27
C PRO A 26 29.32 20.09 -4.11
N ASP A 27 29.38 19.48 -5.29
CA ASP A 27 30.34 19.83 -6.32
C ASP A 27 29.64 20.63 -7.42
N ASN A 28 30.15 21.85 -7.64
CA ASN A 28 29.75 22.75 -8.70
C ASN A 28 30.38 22.28 -10.03
N ALA A 29 29.58 21.95 -11.04
CA ALA A 29 30.04 21.94 -12.42
C ALA A 29 28.90 22.32 -13.39
N SER A 30 29.17 23.41 -14.10
CA SER A 30 28.55 24.03 -15.27
C SER A 30 27.57 23.24 -16.14
N ALA A 31 26.46 23.94 -16.40
CA ALA A 31 25.49 23.84 -17.47
C ALA A 31 25.93 23.19 -18.80
N ASP A 32 25.25 22.09 -19.14
CA ASP A 32 24.76 21.77 -20.48
C ASP A 32 23.33 21.25 -20.32
N VAL A 33 22.34 22.13 -20.56
CA VAL A 33 20.91 21.79 -20.50
C VAL A 33 20.50 21.29 -21.88
N GLU A 34 20.78 20.02 -22.16
CA GLU A 34 19.96 19.29 -23.13
C GLU A 34 18.61 19.05 -22.46
N ALA A 35 17.53 19.48 -23.11
CA ALA A 35 16.16 19.24 -22.68
C ALA A 35 15.86 17.73 -22.78
N ARG A 36 16.30 16.98 -21.78
CA ARG A 36 15.81 15.64 -21.49
C ARG A 36 14.33 15.80 -21.20
N ALA A 37 13.47 15.17 -22.00
CA ALA A 37 12.06 15.04 -21.65
C ALA A 37 11.99 14.58 -20.19
N GLU A 38 11.29 15.33 -19.34
CA GLU A 38 11.12 14.92 -17.94
C GLU A 38 10.45 13.54 -17.97
N GLU A 39 11.20 12.51 -17.59
CA GLU A 39 10.61 11.19 -17.45
C GLU A 39 9.46 11.30 -16.44
N PRO A 40 8.30 10.69 -16.70
CA PRO A 40 7.12 10.86 -15.86
C PRO A 40 7.40 10.34 -14.46
N THR A 41 7.83 11.24 -13.58
CA THR A 41 8.15 10.90 -12.20
C THR A 41 6.85 10.65 -11.42
N PHE A 42 6.77 9.48 -10.79
CA PHE A 42 5.62 9.13 -9.95
C PHE A 42 5.47 10.14 -8.81
N THR A 43 4.39 10.93 -8.86
CA THR A 43 4.00 11.81 -7.76
C THR A 43 2.83 11.15 -7.02
N PRO A 44 3.01 10.73 -5.75
CA PRO A 44 1.93 10.12 -4.97
C PRO A 44 0.73 11.06 -4.89
N PHE A 45 -0.33 10.76 -5.66
CA PHE A 45 -1.55 11.56 -5.62
C PHE A 45 -2.43 11.11 -4.45
N TYR A 46 -2.80 12.04 -3.58
CA TYR A 46 -3.51 11.78 -2.33
C TYR A 46 -4.83 11.00 -2.50
N ALA A 47 -5.51 11.16 -3.64
CA ALA A 47 -6.77 10.47 -3.91
C ALA A 47 -6.59 8.95 -4.05
N PHE A 48 -5.36 8.48 -4.27
CA PHE A 48 -5.05 7.05 -4.41
C PHE A 48 -4.42 6.43 -3.16
N ALA A 49 -4.39 7.15 -2.02
CA ALA A 49 -3.81 6.67 -0.76
C ALA A 49 -4.32 5.27 -0.33
N ASN A 50 -5.62 4.99 -0.54
CA ASN A 50 -6.22 3.68 -0.25
C ASN A 50 -5.59 2.52 -1.07
N TYR A 51 -5.02 2.80 -2.23
CA TYR A 51 -4.44 1.79 -3.14
C TYR A 51 -2.92 1.66 -3.03
N PHE A 52 -2.25 2.59 -2.35
CA PHE A 52 -0.81 2.50 -2.09
C PHE A 52 -0.47 1.81 -0.77
N SER A 53 -1.44 1.69 0.16
CA SER A 53 -1.30 1.14 1.51
C SER A 53 -0.58 2.09 2.49
N SER A 54 -0.58 1.75 3.77
CA SER A 54 0.13 2.49 4.81
C SER A 54 1.63 2.52 4.54
N GLY A 55 2.24 3.69 4.72
CA GLY A 55 3.67 3.86 4.52
C GLY A 55 4.13 5.31 4.49
N LEU A 56 5.44 5.47 4.57
CA LEU A 56 6.14 6.72 4.34
C LEU A 56 6.68 6.68 2.92
N TYR A 57 6.17 7.57 2.08
CA TYR A 57 6.51 7.67 0.67
C TYR A 57 7.38 8.90 0.47
N GLN A 58 8.54 8.69 -0.15
CA GLN A 58 9.43 9.74 -0.60
C GLN A 58 9.48 9.69 -2.13
N GLY A 59 9.22 10.83 -2.76
CA GLY A 59 9.37 11.01 -4.20
C GLY A 59 9.78 12.43 -4.54
N THR A 60 9.94 12.71 -5.83
CA THR A 60 10.45 14.00 -6.35
C THR A 60 9.61 15.21 -5.94
N GLY A 61 8.32 15.01 -5.63
CA GLY A 61 7.39 16.04 -5.16
C GLY A 61 7.31 16.24 -3.63
N GLY A 62 8.13 15.54 -2.85
CA GLY A 62 8.17 15.64 -1.39
C GLY A 62 7.84 14.34 -0.65
N GLN A 63 7.69 14.45 0.67
CA GLN A 63 7.40 13.33 1.56
C GLN A 63 5.91 13.29 1.91
N LEU A 64 5.29 12.13 1.73
CA LEU A 64 3.90 11.86 2.09
C LEU A 64 3.83 10.65 3.02
N THR A 65 3.23 10.81 4.18
CA THR A 65 2.91 9.69 5.07
C THR A 65 1.44 9.34 4.92
N VAL A 66 1.16 8.08 4.63
CA VAL A 66 -0.20 7.54 4.51
C VAL A 66 -0.45 6.54 5.63
N PHE A 67 -1.56 6.70 6.33
CA PHE A 67 -2.08 5.74 7.28
C PHE A 67 -3.42 5.20 6.80
N ASN A 68 -3.49 3.90 6.52
CA ASN A 68 -4.65 3.19 6.03
C ASN A 68 -5.22 2.26 7.11
N ILE A 69 -6.53 2.34 7.31
CA ILE A 69 -7.33 1.49 8.17
C ILE A 69 -8.22 0.62 7.27
N PRO A 70 -7.88 -0.67 7.06
CA PRO A 70 -8.58 -1.54 6.13
C PRO A 70 -9.78 -2.23 6.80
N ILE A 71 -10.88 -1.50 7.00
CA ILE A 71 -12.11 -2.08 7.58
C ILE A 71 -12.74 -3.05 6.57
N LYS A 72 -12.99 -4.29 7.01
CA LYS A 72 -13.68 -5.33 6.23
C LYS A 72 -14.81 -5.93 7.05
N VAL A 73 -15.96 -6.14 6.41
CA VAL A 73 -17.10 -6.83 6.99
C VAL A 73 -17.37 -8.08 6.16
N GLU A 74 -17.27 -9.23 6.81
CA GLU A 74 -17.47 -10.55 6.20
C GLU A 74 -18.74 -11.17 6.78
N PRO A 75 -19.87 -11.15 6.03
CA PRO A 75 -21.07 -11.84 6.46
C PRO A 75 -20.83 -13.34 6.60
N ASP A 76 -21.50 -13.97 7.56
CA ASP A 76 -21.47 -15.42 7.70
C ASP A 76 -22.07 -16.08 6.45
N GLN A 77 -21.25 -16.91 5.81
CA GLN A 77 -21.50 -17.46 4.48
C GLN A 77 -20.97 -18.88 4.41
N GLU A 78 -21.80 -19.77 3.88
CA GLU A 78 -21.42 -21.15 3.62
C GLU A 78 -20.70 -21.30 2.28
N GLY A 79 -19.79 -22.27 2.22
CA GLY A 79 -19.03 -22.57 1.01
C GLY A 79 -17.74 -21.76 0.87
N ARG A 80 -17.05 -21.99 -0.24
CA ARG A 80 -15.73 -21.41 -0.51
C ARG A 80 -15.80 -20.05 -1.20
N ASN A 81 -16.86 -19.81 -1.95
CA ASN A 81 -17.07 -18.53 -2.61
C ASN A 81 -17.77 -17.59 -1.65
N LYS A 82 -17.13 -16.47 -1.33
CA LYS A 82 -17.58 -15.54 -0.29
C LYS A 82 -17.50 -14.13 -0.81
N TYR A 83 -18.42 -13.26 -0.44
CA TYR A 83 -18.25 -11.82 -0.64
C TYR A 83 -17.90 -11.11 0.66
N ARG A 84 -17.24 -9.96 0.56
CA ARG A 84 -16.98 -9.08 1.70
C ARG A 84 -17.22 -7.63 1.32
N LEU A 85 -17.70 -6.85 2.29
CA LEU A 85 -17.77 -5.40 2.17
C LEU A 85 -16.47 -4.79 2.68
N ARG A 86 -15.99 -3.76 1.99
CA ARG A 86 -14.77 -3.04 2.34
C ARG A 86 -15.09 -1.59 2.59
N LEU A 87 -14.49 -1.02 3.64
CA LEU A 87 -14.58 0.40 3.95
C LEU A 87 -13.20 0.98 4.33
N PRO A 88 -12.17 0.94 3.46
CA PRO A 88 -10.87 1.46 3.83
C PRO A 88 -10.90 2.98 3.96
N ILE A 89 -10.22 3.45 5.01
CA ILE A 89 -10.05 4.87 5.33
C ILE A 89 -8.56 5.16 5.32
N SER A 90 -8.13 6.16 4.56
CA SER A 90 -6.74 6.65 4.58
C SER A 90 -6.65 8.10 4.99
N LEU A 91 -5.64 8.40 5.81
CA LEU A 91 -5.22 9.73 6.19
C LEU A 91 -3.83 9.99 5.63
N GLY A 92 -3.66 11.13 4.97
CA GLY A 92 -2.39 11.59 4.40
C GLY A 92 -1.87 12.81 5.14
N PHE A 93 -0.56 12.83 5.39
CA PHE A 93 0.15 13.90 6.07
C PHE A 93 1.35 14.35 5.23
N THR A 94 1.48 15.65 5.02
CA THR A 94 2.70 16.28 4.48
C THR A 94 3.61 16.65 5.65
N ASP A 95 4.94 16.61 5.45
CA ASP A 95 5.93 17.08 6.43
C ASP A 95 6.10 16.22 7.70
N PHE A 96 5.91 14.91 7.60
CA PHE A 96 6.22 13.99 8.69
C PHE A 96 7.74 13.84 8.86
N GLN A 97 8.33 14.47 9.87
CA GLN A 97 9.77 14.35 10.16
C GLN A 97 10.02 13.34 11.30
N PHE A 98 11.04 12.51 11.12
CA PHE A 98 11.62 11.70 12.20
C PHE A 98 12.90 12.40 12.65
N ASP A 99 12.93 12.89 13.88
CA ASP A 99 14.13 13.46 14.48
C ASP A 99 14.64 12.57 15.62
N ALA A 100 15.89 12.77 16.05
CA ALA A 100 16.53 12.02 17.12
C ALA A 100 15.78 12.09 18.47
N ASP A 101 14.96 13.13 18.65
CA ASP A 101 14.15 13.37 19.85
C ASP A 101 12.78 12.67 19.83
N GLY A 102 12.44 11.96 18.75
CA GLY A 102 11.22 11.15 18.64
C GLY A 102 10.40 11.41 17.38
N VAL A 103 9.13 10.99 17.43
CA VAL A 103 8.19 11.09 16.31
C VAL A 103 7.36 12.37 16.45
N SER A 104 7.64 13.39 15.63
CA SER A 104 6.76 14.55 15.50
C SER A 104 5.66 14.25 14.48
N ILE A 105 4.49 13.82 14.97
CA ILE A 105 3.31 13.65 14.13
C ILE A 105 2.82 15.06 13.74
N PRO A 106 2.66 15.39 12.45
CA PRO A 106 2.13 16.68 12.03
C PRO A 106 0.76 16.95 12.66
N ASP A 107 0.54 18.19 13.11
CA ASP A 107 -0.69 18.59 13.79
C ASP A 107 -1.92 18.60 12.87
N THR A 108 -1.73 18.51 11.54
CA THR A 108 -2.80 18.61 10.55
C THR A 108 -2.80 17.46 9.55
N VAL A 109 -3.99 16.87 9.37
CA VAL A 109 -4.26 15.92 8.29
C VAL A 109 -4.35 16.71 6.99
N ALA A 110 -3.47 16.41 6.03
CA ALA A 110 -3.49 17.07 4.71
C ALA A 110 -4.65 16.54 3.87
N THR A 111 -4.88 15.23 3.89
CA THR A 111 -5.91 14.58 3.07
C THR A 111 -6.62 13.45 3.82
N ALA A 112 -7.91 13.25 3.55
CA ALA A 112 -8.66 12.09 4.01
C ALA A 112 -9.40 11.44 2.85
N THR A 113 -9.33 10.11 2.76
CA THR A 113 -9.98 9.33 1.72
C THR A 113 -10.77 8.19 2.34
N VAL A 114 -12.02 8.03 1.92
CA VAL A 114 -12.86 6.89 2.29
C VAL A 114 -13.41 6.25 1.02
N THR A 115 -13.36 4.93 0.95
CA THR A 115 -13.97 4.17 -0.14
C THR A 115 -14.87 3.11 0.46
N ALA A 116 -16.02 2.87 -0.15
CA ALA A 116 -16.86 1.73 0.10
C ALA A 116 -16.81 0.80 -1.12
N GLY A 117 -16.74 -0.50 -0.88
CA GLY A 117 -16.70 -1.45 -1.97
C GLY A 117 -17.03 -2.87 -1.58
N ILE A 118 -16.94 -3.74 -2.58
CA ILE A 118 -17.24 -5.16 -2.48
C ILE A 118 -16.14 -5.96 -3.15
N GLU A 119 -15.79 -7.09 -2.55
CA GLU A 119 -14.97 -8.12 -3.19
C GLU A 119 -15.69 -9.46 -3.16
N PHE A 120 -15.32 -10.34 -4.09
CA PHE A 120 -15.86 -11.68 -4.19
C PHE A 120 -14.77 -12.70 -4.38
N ASP A 121 -14.67 -13.70 -3.51
CA ASP A 121 -13.79 -14.85 -3.66
C ASP A 121 -14.48 -15.87 -4.58
N HIS A 122 -13.82 -16.19 -5.68
CA HIS A 122 -14.23 -17.24 -6.60
C HIS A 122 -13.12 -18.29 -6.73
N TRP A 123 -13.32 -19.45 -6.12
CA TRP A 123 -12.38 -20.56 -6.23
C TRP A 123 -12.60 -21.32 -7.55
N VAL A 124 -11.62 -21.23 -8.43
CA VAL A 124 -11.59 -21.96 -9.71
C VAL A 124 -11.11 -23.41 -9.50
N SER A 125 -10.26 -23.62 -8.49
CA SER A 125 -9.79 -24.94 -8.06
C SER A 125 -9.38 -24.91 -6.60
N ASP A 126 -8.84 -26.00 -6.05
CA ASP A 126 -8.32 -26.01 -4.68
C ASP A 126 -7.13 -25.07 -4.46
N LYS A 127 -6.42 -24.71 -5.53
CA LYS A 127 -5.20 -23.92 -5.49
C LYS A 127 -5.34 -22.53 -6.08
N LEU A 128 -6.40 -22.26 -6.83
CA LEU A 128 -6.57 -21.01 -7.58
C LEU A 128 -7.86 -20.31 -7.17
N MET A 129 -7.73 -19.07 -6.72
CA MET A 129 -8.84 -18.20 -6.38
C MET A 129 -8.72 -16.88 -7.14
N LEU A 130 -9.82 -16.44 -7.74
CA LEU A 130 -9.96 -15.11 -8.31
C LEU A 130 -10.73 -14.24 -7.33
N ARG A 131 -10.30 -12.99 -7.18
CA ARG A 131 -10.95 -11.98 -6.34
C ARG A 131 -11.15 -10.69 -7.10
N PRO A 132 -12.24 -10.55 -7.86
CA PRO A 132 -12.67 -9.25 -8.37
C PRO A 132 -13.09 -8.32 -7.24
N PHE A 133 -12.94 -7.01 -7.48
CA PHE A 133 -13.41 -5.97 -6.59
C PHE A 133 -13.91 -4.74 -7.33
N LEU A 134 -14.77 -3.97 -6.66
CA LEU A 134 -15.23 -2.65 -7.08
C LEU A 134 -15.33 -1.72 -5.87
N ASP A 135 -14.86 -0.49 -6.02
CA ASP A 135 -14.89 0.58 -5.02
C ASP A 135 -15.47 1.87 -5.58
N VAL A 136 -16.19 2.59 -4.72
CA VAL A 136 -16.57 3.99 -4.87
C VAL A 136 -16.09 4.75 -3.65
N GLY A 137 -15.55 5.94 -3.82
CA GLY A 137 -15.05 6.72 -2.70
C GLY A 137 -15.12 8.21 -2.88
N TYR A 138 -14.72 8.87 -1.79
CA TYR A 138 -14.61 10.30 -1.67
C TYR A 138 -13.27 10.64 -1.03
N SER A 139 -12.58 11.63 -1.57
CA SER A 139 -11.35 12.17 -1.00
C SER A 139 -11.47 13.68 -0.82
N GLN A 140 -10.95 14.16 0.29
CA GLN A 140 -10.86 15.57 0.63
C GLN A 140 -9.39 15.95 0.82
N ASN A 141 -8.97 17.00 0.13
CA ASN A 141 -7.73 17.72 0.43
C ASN A 141 -8.09 18.95 1.28
N PHE A 142 -7.58 19.00 2.51
CA PHE A 142 -7.85 20.10 3.44
C PHE A 142 -6.98 21.32 3.16
N SER A 143 -5.74 21.12 2.69
CA SER A 143 -4.82 22.21 2.36
C SER A 143 -5.25 23.02 1.14
N GLY A 144 -5.80 22.35 0.11
CA GLY A 144 -6.25 22.97 -1.13
C GLY A 144 -7.77 23.19 -1.25
N GLN A 145 -8.55 22.78 -0.24
CA GLN A 145 -10.02 22.81 -0.22
C GLN A 145 -10.67 22.16 -1.46
N SER A 146 -10.07 21.10 -1.99
CA SER A 146 -10.61 20.35 -3.12
C SER A 146 -11.14 18.99 -2.68
N SER A 147 -12.14 18.50 -3.41
CA SER A 147 -12.68 17.17 -3.20
C SER A 147 -12.78 16.39 -4.49
N SER A 148 -12.66 15.07 -4.38
CA SER A 148 -12.66 14.17 -5.53
C SER A 148 -13.54 12.96 -5.26
N LEU A 149 -14.30 12.55 -6.28
CA LEU A 149 -14.97 11.26 -6.30
C LEU A 149 -14.02 10.23 -6.89
N ILE A 150 -13.96 9.05 -6.28
CA ILE A 150 -13.05 7.96 -6.67
C ILE A 150 -13.88 6.77 -7.14
N TYR A 151 -13.42 6.12 -8.19
CA TYR A 151 -13.93 4.83 -8.66
C TYR A 151 -12.75 3.92 -8.91
N ALA A 152 -12.81 2.69 -8.41
CA ALA A 152 -11.80 1.69 -8.73
C ALA A 152 -12.40 0.31 -8.93
N GLY A 153 -11.68 -0.50 -9.68
CA GLY A 153 -12.03 -1.88 -9.91
C GLY A 153 -10.82 -2.68 -10.35
N GLY A 154 -10.88 -3.98 -10.12
CA GLY A 154 -9.78 -4.85 -10.45
C GLY A 154 -10.07 -6.30 -10.14
N MET A 155 -9.04 -7.11 -10.30
CA MET A 155 -9.07 -8.53 -9.99
C MET A 155 -7.70 -8.98 -9.50
N SER A 156 -7.70 -9.71 -8.40
CA SER A 156 -6.53 -10.43 -7.90
C SER A 156 -6.67 -11.92 -8.17
N THR A 157 -5.57 -12.58 -8.49
CA THR A 157 -5.45 -14.02 -8.63
C THR A 157 -4.54 -14.53 -7.53
N PHE A 158 -5.01 -15.47 -6.73
CA PHE A 158 -4.26 -16.12 -5.67
C PHE A 158 -3.98 -17.56 -6.07
N TYR A 159 -2.71 -17.90 -6.20
CA TYR A 159 -2.25 -19.26 -6.43
C TYR A 159 -1.56 -19.81 -5.20
N TYR A 160 -2.13 -20.85 -4.61
CA TYR A 160 -1.63 -21.51 -3.42
C TYR A 160 -0.91 -22.81 -3.75
N PHE A 161 0.27 -23.01 -3.15
CA PHE A 161 1.07 -24.21 -3.35
C PHE A 161 1.79 -24.61 -2.06
N GLN A 162 2.16 -25.88 -1.95
CA GLN A 162 2.88 -26.39 -0.78
C GLN A 162 4.38 -26.36 -1.07
N ALA A 163 5.16 -25.72 -0.21
CA ALA A 163 6.62 -25.76 -0.25
C ALA A 163 7.20 -25.49 1.14
N ALA A 164 8.35 -26.11 1.45
CA ALA A 164 8.99 -25.99 2.77
C ALA A 164 8.04 -26.30 3.94
N GLU A 165 7.22 -27.35 3.81
CA GLU A 165 6.21 -27.76 4.81
C GLU A 165 5.10 -26.72 5.09
N GLU A 166 5.08 -25.63 4.33
CA GLU A 166 4.15 -24.53 4.50
C GLU A 166 3.31 -24.28 3.24
N LYS A 167 2.14 -23.66 3.44
CA LYS A 167 1.31 -23.18 2.34
C LYS A 167 1.80 -21.81 1.90
N GLN A 168 2.35 -21.76 0.70
CA GLN A 168 2.83 -20.55 0.05
C GLN A 168 1.73 -19.95 -0.84
N VAL A 169 1.87 -18.66 -1.13
CA VAL A 169 0.92 -17.97 -2.00
C VAL A 169 1.64 -17.02 -2.94
N MET A 170 1.26 -17.11 -4.21
CA MET A 170 1.60 -16.14 -5.24
C MET A 170 0.34 -15.37 -5.59
N VAL A 171 0.46 -14.04 -5.68
CA VAL A 171 -0.65 -13.15 -6.03
C VAL A 171 -0.27 -12.35 -7.26
N THR A 172 -1.22 -12.23 -8.19
CA THR A 172 -1.12 -11.29 -9.31
C THR A 172 -2.37 -10.46 -9.35
N ARG A 173 -2.24 -9.15 -9.53
CA ARG A 173 -3.35 -8.22 -9.53
C ARG A 173 -3.30 -7.34 -10.76
N PHE A 174 -4.50 -7.07 -11.28
CA PHE A 174 -4.76 -5.94 -12.16
C PHE A 174 -5.79 -5.03 -11.49
N GLN A 175 -5.57 -3.73 -11.54
CA GLN A 175 -6.53 -2.75 -11.03
C GLN A 175 -6.47 -1.45 -11.82
N ARG A 176 -7.57 -0.71 -11.81
CA ARG A 176 -7.67 0.67 -12.29
C ARG A 176 -8.38 1.50 -11.25
N ALA A 177 -7.83 2.67 -10.94
CA ALA A 177 -8.45 3.68 -10.12
C ALA A 177 -8.50 5.00 -10.89
N SER A 178 -9.62 5.69 -10.82
CA SER A 178 -9.80 7.01 -11.41
C SER A 178 -10.45 7.94 -10.39
N PHE A 179 -10.13 9.23 -10.49
CA PHE A 179 -10.81 10.26 -9.72
C PHE A 179 -11.36 11.35 -10.62
N ARG A 180 -12.38 12.03 -10.11
CA ARG A 180 -12.92 13.25 -10.69
C ARG A 180 -12.96 14.33 -9.63
N THR A 181 -12.24 15.43 -9.86
CA THR A 181 -12.24 16.58 -8.95
C THR A 181 -13.51 17.39 -9.12
N GLN A 182 -14.22 17.64 -8.02
CA GLN A 182 -15.46 18.41 -8.04
C GLN A 182 -15.23 19.83 -8.55
N GLY A 183 -16.18 20.35 -9.32
CA GLY A 183 -16.08 21.67 -9.95
C GLY A 183 -15.17 21.73 -11.18
N THR A 184 -14.60 20.61 -11.63
CA THR A 184 -13.75 20.56 -12.84
C THR A 184 -14.19 19.45 -13.80
N LEU A 185 -13.66 19.50 -15.04
CA LEU A 185 -13.74 18.41 -16.02
C LEU A 185 -12.53 17.47 -15.95
N ILE A 186 -11.62 17.66 -14.98
CA ILE A 186 -10.42 16.86 -14.84
C ILE A 186 -10.82 15.48 -14.32
N VAL A 187 -10.57 14.47 -15.15
CA VAL A 187 -10.63 13.06 -14.82
C VAL A 187 -9.24 12.51 -15.09
N ASP A 188 -8.67 11.87 -14.08
CA ASP A 188 -7.34 11.29 -14.15
C ASP A 188 -7.35 9.96 -13.37
N GLY A 189 -6.34 9.14 -13.57
CA GLY A 189 -6.34 7.75 -13.19
C GLY A 189 -5.00 7.08 -13.32
N PHE A 190 -4.94 5.89 -12.75
CA PHE A 190 -3.90 4.94 -13.07
C PHE A 190 -4.49 3.55 -13.19
N SER A 191 -3.82 2.74 -14.00
CA SER A 191 -3.97 1.29 -13.98
C SER A 191 -2.68 0.68 -13.48
N SER A 192 -2.73 -0.51 -12.92
CA SER A 192 -1.53 -1.22 -12.51
C SER A 192 -1.70 -2.71 -12.68
N ILE A 193 -0.58 -3.36 -12.99
CA ILE A 193 -0.40 -4.79 -12.85
C ILE A 193 0.69 -4.98 -11.81
N ASP A 194 0.49 -5.93 -10.90
CA ASP A 194 1.52 -6.32 -9.95
C ASP A 194 1.50 -7.82 -9.72
N SER A 195 2.65 -8.35 -9.33
CA SER A 195 2.80 -9.77 -9.02
C SER A 195 3.77 -9.95 -7.87
N GLY A 196 3.46 -10.85 -6.96
CA GLY A 196 4.29 -11.10 -5.80
C GLY A 196 4.09 -12.48 -5.21
N ILE A 197 5.00 -12.83 -4.32
CA ILE A 197 5.03 -14.11 -3.60
C ILE A 197 5.23 -13.84 -2.12
N ASP A 198 4.43 -14.50 -1.28
CA ASP A 198 4.58 -14.53 0.17
C ASP A 198 5.05 -15.94 0.55
N TRP A 199 6.27 -16.01 1.07
CA TRP A 199 6.93 -17.23 1.46
C TRP A 199 6.95 -17.37 2.98
N THR A 200 6.03 -18.17 3.51
CA THR A 200 5.97 -18.54 4.92
C THR A 200 7.12 -19.48 5.27
N LEU A 201 7.82 -19.15 6.34
CA LEU A 201 8.94 -19.92 6.86
C LEU A 201 8.43 -21.06 7.76
N PRO A 202 9.10 -22.22 7.78
CA PRO A 202 8.68 -23.38 8.59
C PRO A 202 8.89 -23.18 10.10
N PHE A 203 9.39 -22.03 10.54
CA PHE A 203 9.65 -21.74 11.94
C PHE A 203 8.37 -21.28 12.63
N ARG A 204 8.11 -21.86 13.81
CA ARG A 204 7.06 -21.44 14.72
C ARG A 204 7.68 -20.97 16.02
N TYR A 205 7.21 -19.85 16.52
CA TYR A 205 7.63 -19.28 17.79
C TYR A 205 6.38 -18.89 18.58
N GLU A 206 6.52 -18.79 19.89
CA GLU A 206 5.44 -18.38 20.77
C GLU A 206 5.80 -17.04 21.39
N MET A 207 4.86 -16.09 21.33
CA MET A 207 4.98 -14.82 22.03
C MET A 207 3.64 -14.53 22.69
N PHE A 208 3.65 -14.19 23.99
CA PHE A 208 2.44 -13.98 24.78
C PHE A 208 1.45 -15.16 24.74
N GLU A 209 1.97 -16.40 24.83
CA GLU A 209 1.16 -17.64 24.78
C GLU A 209 0.39 -17.82 23.45
N LYS A 210 0.79 -17.09 22.40
CA LYS A 210 0.18 -17.20 21.08
C LYS A 210 1.21 -17.70 20.07
N PRO A 211 0.90 -18.79 19.34
CA PRO A 211 1.77 -19.27 18.28
C PRO A 211 1.79 -18.28 17.12
N MET A 212 3.00 -18.01 16.64
CA MET A 212 3.31 -17.06 15.59
C MET A 212 4.16 -17.72 14.50
N TYR A 213 4.15 -17.11 13.33
CA TYR A 213 4.97 -17.48 12.17
C TYR A 213 5.52 -16.24 11.49
N MET A 214 6.56 -16.44 10.70
CA MET A 214 7.19 -15.40 9.91
C MET A 214 7.07 -15.72 8.43
N SER A 215 6.93 -14.69 7.60
CA SER A 215 7.07 -14.81 6.16
C SER A 215 8.00 -13.75 5.60
N VAL A 216 8.58 -14.02 4.44
CA VAL A 216 9.26 -13.04 3.60
C VAL A 216 8.47 -12.91 2.30
N TYR A 217 8.39 -11.72 1.75
CA TYR A 217 7.66 -11.50 0.51
C TYR A 217 8.42 -10.61 -0.46
N GLY A 218 8.11 -10.78 -1.74
CA GLY A 218 8.58 -9.91 -2.79
C GLY A 218 7.45 -9.60 -3.77
N ARG A 219 7.44 -8.37 -4.30
CA ARG A 219 6.43 -7.90 -5.26
C ARG A 219 7.06 -6.98 -6.30
N VAL A 220 6.54 -7.04 -7.51
CA VAL A 220 6.91 -6.19 -8.65
C VAL A 220 5.67 -5.49 -9.17
N TYR A 221 5.83 -4.25 -9.61
CA TYR A 221 4.75 -3.34 -10.00
C TYR A 221 5.02 -2.73 -11.38
N TRP A 222 3.96 -2.68 -12.18
CA TRP A 222 3.88 -1.93 -13.42
C TRP A 222 2.69 -0.98 -13.32
N TYR A 223 2.95 0.32 -13.40
CA TYR A 223 1.96 1.38 -13.36
C TYR A 223 1.73 1.97 -14.76
N PHE A 224 0.48 2.28 -15.05
CA PHE A 224 0.04 2.88 -16.29
C PHE A 224 -0.75 4.14 -15.92
N LEU A 225 -0.07 5.28 -15.91
CA LEU A 225 -0.68 6.57 -15.59
C LEU A 225 -1.48 7.08 -16.79
N ASP A 226 -2.67 7.64 -16.56
CA ASP A 226 -3.41 8.30 -17.61
C ASP A 226 -2.66 9.60 -17.99
N GLN A 227 -2.13 9.69 -19.22
CA GLN A 227 -1.51 10.93 -19.68
C GLN A 227 -2.61 11.92 -20.13
N THR A 228 -2.79 13.01 -19.40
CA THR A 228 -3.64 14.14 -19.80
C THR A 228 -2.85 15.18 -20.63
N SER A 229 -1.99 14.72 -21.55
CA SER A 229 -1.26 15.59 -22.48
C SER A 229 -1.68 15.31 -23.92
N ALA A 230 -1.97 16.35 -24.69
CA ALA A 230 -2.54 16.29 -26.05
C ALA A 230 -1.59 15.76 -27.15
N GLU A 231 -0.48 15.12 -26.77
CA GLU A 231 0.47 14.53 -27.71
C GLU A 231 0.51 13.01 -27.51
N VAL A 232 -0.09 12.30 -28.47
CA VAL A 232 -0.01 10.84 -28.55
C VAL A 232 1.38 10.48 -29.07
N THR A 233 2.35 10.36 -28.17
CA THR A 233 3.61 9.65 -28.46
C THR A 233 3.41 8.16 -28.21
N ASN A 234 3.50 7.37 -29.30
CA ASN A 234 3.34 5.92 -29.37
C ASN A 234 4.50 5.12 -28.73
N ASP A 235 5.06 5.56 -27.60
CA ASP A 235 6.07 4.76 -26.88
C ASP A 235 5.39 4.01 -25.72
N PHE A 236 4.97 2.77 -26.00
CA PHE A 236 4.63 1.80 -24.97
C PHE A 236 5.91 1.24 -24.33
N GLY A 237 6.64 2.08 -23.60
CA GLY A 237 7.74 1.65 -22.73
C GLY A 237 7.19 1.20 -21.39
N SER A 238 6.78 -0.06 -21.24
CA SER A 238 6.49 -0.61 -19.91
C SER A 238 7.81 -0.95 -19.21
N ILE A 239 8.30 -0.04 -18.38
CA ILE A 239 9.44 -0.29 -17.50
C ILE A 239 8.89 -0.84 -16.19
N LEU A 240 9.62 -1.75 -15.54
CA LEU A 240 9.31 -2.15 -14.17
C LEU A 240 9.42 -0.89 -13.30
N ASP A 241 8.27 -0.37 -12.82
CA ASP A 241 8.26 0.94 -12.17
C ASP A 241 8.66 0.85 -10.70
N ALA A 242 8.36 -0.27 -10.03
CA ALA A 242 8.77 -0.49 -8.66
C ALA A 242 8.88 -1.97 -8.30
N GLN A 243 9.69 -2.25 -7.30
CA GLN A 243 9.81 -3.53 -6.62
C GLN A 243 9.77 -3.34 -5.11
N GLU A 244 9.26 -4.33 -4.40
CA GLU A 244 9.17 -4.33 -2.96
C GLU A 244 9.65 -5.65 -2.38
N LEU A 245 10.42 -5.58 -1.30
CA LEU A 245 10.82 -6.71 -0.49
C LEU A 245 10.47 -6.42 0.97
N GLY A 246 10.04 -7.45 1.68
CA GLY A 246 9.67 -7.28 3.08
C GLY A 246 9.50 -8.59 3.82
N PHE A 247 9.08 -8.47 5.07
CA PHE A 247 8.79 -9.59 5.94
C PHE A 247 7.52 -9.32 6.76
N THR A 248 6.89 -10.39 7.23
CA THR A 248 5.74 -10.29 8.12
C THR A 248 5.90 -11.19 9.33
N LEU A 249 5.32 -10.77 10.44
CA LEU A 249 5.11 -11.57 11.64
C LEU A 249 3.60 -11.75 11.81
N GLY A 250 3.15 -13.00 11.74
CA GLY A 250 1.75 -13.36 11.82
C GLY A 250 1.43 -14.17 13.07
N TRP A 251 0.19 -14.07 13.53
CA TRP A 251 -0.37 -14.96 14.55
C TRP A 251 -1.18 -16.06 13.87
N VAL A 252 -1.04 -17.30 14.35
CA VAL A 252 -1.82 -18.43 13.81
C VAL A 252 -3.32 -18.22 14.05
N LYS A 253 -3.69 -17.52 15.13
CA LYS A 253 -5.04 -17.03 15.39
C LYS A 253 -5.01 -15.50 15.43
N PRO A 254 -5.84 -14.80 14.64
CA PRO A 254 -5.90 -13.35 14.66
C PRO A 254 -6.15 -12.78 16.05
N LEU A 255 -5.60 -11.60 16.29
CA LEU A 255 -5.86 -10.80 17.47
C LEU A 255 -7.11 -9.96 17.22
N ASP A 256 -8.15 -10.21 18.01
CA ASP A 256 -9.39 -9.42 17.99
C ASP A 256 -9.10 -7.99 18.47
N MET A 257 -9.21 -7.01 17.57
CA MET A 257 -9.16 -5.58 17.90
C MET A 257 -10.55 -4.97 17.75
N LEU A 258 -10.79 -3.86 18.45
CA LEU A 258 -12.10 -3.19 18.49
C LEU A 258 -12.73 -2.92 17.11
N LEU A 259 -11.92 -2.72 16.06
CA LEU A 259 -12.38 -2.30 14.73
C LEU A 259 -12.01 -3.27 13.60
N PHE A 260 -11.10 -4.23 13.83
CA PHE A 260 -10.61 -5.18 12.82
C PHE A 260 -9.86 -6.35 13.48
N ASP A 261 -9.76 -7.48 12.79
CA ASP A 261 -8.89 -8.58 13.22
C ASP A 261 -7.46 -8.36 12.74
N LEU A 262 -6.49 -8.35 13.66
CA LEU A 262 -5.08 -8.26 13.33
C LEU A 262 -4.46 -9.66 13.26
N ASP A 263 -4.26 -10.17 12.05
CA ASP A 263 -3.64 -11.47 11.79
C ASP A 263 -2.11 -11.37 11.57
N ARG A 264 -1.63 -10.27 10.99
CA ARG A 264 -0.21 -10.05 10.67
C ARG A 264 0.19 -8.59 10.79
N ILE A 265 1.44 -8.36 11.16
CA ILE A 265 2.13 -7.08 10.98
C ILE A 265 3.26 -7.30 9.99
N GLY A 266 3.44 -6.39 9.06
CA GLY A 266 4.51 -6.49 8.08
C GLY A 266 5.24 -5.19 7.83
N PHE A 267 6.48 -5.35 7.39
CA PHE A 267 7.37 -4.27 7.02
C PHE A 267 7.90 -4.52 5.62
N GLY A 268 7.90 -3.48 4.80
CA GLY A 268 8.34 -3.53 3.41
C GLY A 268 9.20 -2.34 3.02
N TYR A 269 10.16 -2.58 2.14
CA TYR A 269 10.91 -1.55 1.45
C TYR A 269 10.58 -1.61 -0.03
N ARG A 270 9.98 -0.55 -0.57
CA ARG A 270 9.65 -0.40 -1.98
C ARG A 270 10.60 0.63 -2.61
N THR A 271 11.14 0.28 -3.76
CA THR A 271 12.01 1.15 -4.55
C THR A 271 11.61 1.06 -6.02
N GLY A 272 11.71 2.18 -6.74
CA GLY A 272 11.27 2.33 -8.11
C GLY A 272 11.83 3.60 -8.72
N ASP A 273 11.45 3.90 -9.96
CA ASP A 273 11.91 5.12 -10.62
C ASP A 273 11.33 6.37 -9.94
N GLY A 274 12.20 7.14 -9.27
CA GLY A 274 11.81 8.30 -8.47
C GLY A 274 10.95 8.00 -7.22
N LEU A 275 10.78 6.73 -6.82
CA LEU A 275 9.98 6.32 -5.67
C LEU A 275 10.81 5.51 -4.67
N THR A 276 10.80 5.92 -3.41
CA THR A 276 11.22 5.09 -2.28
C THR A 276 10.16 5.12 -1.20
N ALA A 277 9.79 3.96 -0.67
CA ALA A 277 8.81 3.89 0.40
C ALA A 277 9.16 2.83 1.45
N TRP A 278 8.98 3.21 2.71
CA TRP A 278 8.98 2.30 3.85
C TRP A 278 7.53 2.03 4.25
N ARG A 279 7.12 0.77 4.22
CA ARG A 279 5.75 0.36 4.48
C ARG A 279 5.65 -0.35 5.82
N LEU A 280 4.69 0.07 6.63
CA LEU A 280 4.21 -0.66 7.80
C LEU A 280 2.74 -0.96 7.54
N PHE A 281 2.37 -2.23 7.51
CA PHE A 281 0.99 -2.64 7.21
C PHE A 281 0.51 -3.72 8.18
N PHE A 282 -0.81 -3.79 8.28
CA PHE A 282 -1.55 -4.73 9.10
C PHE A 282 -2.36 -5.61 8.16
N GLY A 283 -2.11 -6.92 8.18
CA GLY A 283 -2.71 -7.87 7.26
C GLY A 283 -1.73 -8.54 6.30
N PHE A 284 -2.30 -9.17 5.29
CA PHE A 284 -1.56 -9.91 4.28
C PHE A 284 -0.74 -8.98 3.36
N PRO A 285 0.55 -9.27 3.09
CA PRO A 285 1.48 -8.33 2.42
C PRO A 285 1.16 -8.04 0.94
N LEU A 286 0.46 -8.97 0.28
CA LEU A 286 0.12 -8.85 -1.14
C LEU A 286 -1.36 -8.47 -1.36
N GLU A 287 -2.03 -8.00 -0.30
CA GLU A 287 -3.36 -7.40 -0.39
C GLU A 287 -3.31 -5.90 -0.71
#